data_AF-A0A970RM44-F1
#
_entry.id   AF-A0A970RM44-F1
#
_cell.length_a   1.000
_cell.length_b   1.000
_cell.length_c   1.000
_cell.angle_alpha   90.00
_cell.angle_beta   90.00
_cell.angle_gamma   90.00
#
_symmetry.space_group_name_H-M   'P 1'
#
loop_
_entity.id
_entity.type
_entity.pdbx_description
1 polymer ?
#
loop_
_entity_poly.entity_id
_entity_poly.type
_entity_poly.pdbx_seq_one_letter_code
_entity_poly.pdbx_strand_id
1 'polypeptide(L)' 'MIELTCILCPKGCRLRVDENDGYKVIGNACPRGADYGREEALDPKRTITSTVRILFEKQSTGTGGAN' A
#
# COMPACT_ATOMS: atom_id res chain seq x y z
N MET A 1 -4.78 -22.51 3.26
CA MET A 1 -3.49 -22.06 2.66
C MET A 1 -3.83 -20.96 1.67
N ILE A 2 -3.40 -19.74 1.94
CA ILE A 2 -3.64 -18.57 1.08
C ILE A 2 -2.59 -18.58 -0.03
N GLU A 3 -3.00 -18.35 -1.27
CA GLU A 3 -2.08 -18.22 -2.40
C GLU A 3 -2.04 -16.76 -2.87
N LEU A 4 -0.84 -16.20 -2.99
CA LEU A 4 -0.64 -14.80 -3.40
C LEU A 4 0.65 -14.63 -4.18
N THR A 5 0.75 -13.53 -4.94
CA THR A 5 1.95 -13.23 -5.73
C THR A 5 2.69 -12.09 -5.07
N CYS A 6 3.99 -12.28 -4.83
CA CYS A 6 4.82 -11.25 -4.21
C CYS A 6 5.00 -10.06 -5.17
N ILE A 7 4.30 -8.96 -4.91
CA ILE A 7 4.39 -7.73 -5.72
C ILE A 7 5.67 -6.93 -5.46
N LEU A 8 6.37 -7.20 -4.35
CA LEU A 8 7.66 -6.57 -4.04
C LEU A 8 8.84 -7.23 -4.77
N CYS A 9 8.66 -8.44 -5.28
CA CYS A 9 9.72 -9.20 -5.93
C CYS A 9 9.69 -8.96 -7.44
N PRO A 10 10.82 -8.60 -8.10
CA PRO A 10 10.85 -8.40 -9.54
C PRO A 10 10.53 -9.67 -10.35
N LYS A 11 10.69 -10.85 -9.73
CA LYS A 11 10.33 -12.14 -10.34
C LYS A 11 8.86 -12.53 -10.13
N GLY A 12 8.11 -11.83 -9.29
CA GLY A 12 6.71 -12.18 -8.97
C GLY A 12 6.56 -13.58 -8.37
N CYS A 13 7.31 -13.90 -7.30
CA CYS A 13 7.26 -15.23 -6.67
C CYS A 13 5.82 -15.61 -6.27
N ARG A 14 5.44 -16.87 -6.54
CA ARG A 14 4.19 -17.45 -6.05
C ARG A 14 4.38 -17.87 -4.61
N LEU A 15 3.64 -17.23 -3.71
CA LEU A 15 3.69 -17.46 -2.28
C LEU A 15 2.48 -18.30 -1.87
N ARG A 16 2.71 -19.23 -0.93
CA ARG A 16 1.64 -19.92 -0.22
C ARG A 16 1.83 -19.66 1.27
N VAL A 17 0.78 -19.24 1.95
CA VAL A 17 0.79 -18.86 3.37
C VAL A 17 -0.08 -19.84 4.13
N ASP A 18 0.47 -20.43 5.19
CA ASP A 18 -0.27 -21.32 6.09
C ASP A 18 -0.76 -20.55 7.32
N GLU A 19 -2.06 -20.27 7.36
CA GLU A 19 -2.70 -19.54 8.47
C GLU A 19 -2.75 -20.38 9.75
N ASN A 20 -2.73 -21.71 9.65
CA ASN A 20 -2.78 -22.60 10.80
C ASN A 20 -1.39 -22.80 11.44
N ASP A 21 -0.32 -22.54 10.69
CA ASP A 21 1.08 -22.64 11.12
C ASP A 21 1.71 -21.23 11.27
N GLY A 22 1.01 -20.33 11.97
CA GLY A 22 1.54 -19.01 12.31
C GLY A 22 1.88 -18.12 11.11
N TYR A 23 1.12 -18.24 10.02
CA TYR A 23 1.34 -17.51 8.76
C TYR A 23 2.71 -17.79 8.13
N LYS A 24 3.17 -19.03 8.22
CA LYS A 24 4.39 -19.48 7.56
C LYS A 24 4.25 -19.34 6.05
N VAL A 25 5.22 -18.66 5.44
CA VAL A 25 5.24 -18.40 3.99
C VAL A 25 6.23 -19.34 3.31
N ILE A 26 5.79 -19.97 2.23
CA ILE A 26 6.61 -20.82 1.35
C ILE A 26 6.54 -20.31 -0.10
N GLY A 27 7.58 -20.60 -0.89
CA GLY A 27 7.68 -20.19 -2.30
C GLY A 27 8.33 -18.82 -2.53
N ASN A 28 8.78 -18.13 -1.47
CA ASN A 28 9.56 -16.91 -1.58
C ASN A 28 11.02 -17.20 -1.96
N ALA A 29 11.57 -16.46 -2.92
CA ALA A 29 12.99 -16.52 -3.27
C ALA A 29 13.86 -15.51 -2.49
N CYS A 30 13.24 -14.66 -1.68
CA CYS A 30 13.89 -13.61 -0.90
C CYS A 30 13.16 -13.39 0.44
N PRO A 31 13.83 -12.83 1.47
CA PRO A 31 13.21 -12.59 2.78
C PRO A 31 12.04 -11.61 2.69
N ARG A 32 12.15 -10.56 1.87
CA ARG A 32 11.07 -9.58 1.63
C ARG A 32 9.76 -10.22 1.17
N GLY A 33 9.84 -11.33 0.43
CA GLY A 33 8.65 -12.07 0.01
C GLY A 33 7.96 -12.81 1.15
N ALA A 34 8.72 -13.32 2.12
CA ALA A 34 8.13 -13.93 3.32
C ALA A 34 7.46 -12.87 4.21
N ASP A 35 8.12 -11.71 4.38
CA ASP A 35 7.56 -10.62 5.17
C ASP A 35 6.27 -10.07 4.53
N TYR A 36 6.31 -9.79 3.22
CA TYR A 36 5.15 -9.35 2.46
C TYR A 36 3.99 -10.36 2.50
N GLY A 37 4.27 -11.64 2.26
CA GLY A 37 3.22 -12.65 2.26
C GLY A 37 2.53 -12.79 3.62
N ARG A 38 3.29 -12.62 4.71
CA ARG A 38 2.74 -12.63 6.06
C ARG A 38 1.89 -11.39 6.33
N GLU A 39 2.41 -10.21 6.02
CA GLU A 39 1.67 -8.95 6.20
C GLU A 39 0.41 -8.89 5.34
N GLU A 40 0.48 -9.25 4.06
CA GLU A 40 -0.68 -9.23 3.16
C GLU A 40 -1.78 -10.22 3.61
N ALA A 41 -1.41 -11.34 4.24
CA ALA A 41 -2.36 -12.31 4.78
C ALA A 41 -3.01 -11.86 6.10
N LEU A 42 -2.33 -11.03 6.90
CA LEU A 42 -2.79 -10.56 8.21
C LEU A 42 -3.49 -9.19 8.16
N ASP A 43 -2.87 -8.22 7.47
CA ASP A 43 -3.26 -6.81 7.42
C ASP A 43 -2.94 -6.22 6.03
N PRO A 44 -3.77 -6.49 5.01
CA PRO A 44 -3.52 -6.05 3.65
C PRO A 44 -3.67 -4.53 3.49
N LYS A 45 -2.56 -3.82 3.27
CA LYS A 45 -2.52 -2.37 3.13
C LYS A 45 -2.51 -1.96 1.66
N ARG A 46 -3.41 -1.04 1.29
CA ARG A 46 -3.51 -0.49 -0.08
C ARG A 46 -3.59 1.02 -0.01
N THR A 47 -2.72 1.70 -0.76
CA THR A 47 -2.77 3.16 -0.88
C THR A 47 -3.82 3.53 -1.92
N ILE A 48 -4.85 4.27 -1.49
CA ILE A 48 -5.88 4.81 -2.39
C ILE A 48 -5.62 6.29 -2.55
N THR A 49 -5.46 6.74 -3.80
CA THR A 49 -5.31 8.16 -4.13
C THR A 49 -6.62 8.68 -4.70
N SER A 50 -7.13 9.80 -4.16
CA SER A 50 -8.32 10.48 -4.65
C SER A 50 -8.04 11.97 -4.86
N THR A 51 -8.71 12.58 -5.82
CA THR A 51 -8.63 14.03 -6.09
C THR A 51 -9.94 14.66 -5.67
N VAL A 52 -9.89 15.69 -4.84
CA VAL A 52 -11.06 16.48 -4.45
C VAL A 52 -11.02 17.85 -5.11
N ARG A 53 -12.17 18.29 -5.62
CA ARG A 53 -12.32 19.65 -6.15
C ARG A 53 -12.39 20.61 -4.97
N ILE A 54 -11.50 21.59 -4.96
CA ILE A 54 -11.48 22.66 -3.96
C ILE A 54 -12.25 23.88 -4.47
N LEU A 55 -13.10 24.43 -3.60
CA LEU A 55 -13.84 25.66 -3.85
C LEU A 55 -12.96 26.83 -3.39
N PHE A 56 -12.03 27.28 -4.24
CA PHE A 56 -11.30 28.51 -3.93
C PHE A 56 -12.23 29.71 -4.15
N GLU A 57 -12.67 30.34 -3.07
CA GLU A 57 -13.18 31.70 -3.13
C GLU A 57 -11.99 32.65 -3.20
N LYS A 58 -11.95 33.49 -4.23
CA LYS A 58 -10.91 34.51 -4.40
C LYS A 58 -11.01 35.43 -3.19
N GLN A 59 -10.10 35.33 -2.22
CA GLN A 59 -10.03 36.34 -1.16
C GLN A 59 -9.78 37.67 -1.87
N SER A 60 -10.74 38.59 -1.74
CA SER A 60 -10.57 39.98 -2.10
C SER A 60 -9.31 40.47 -1.40
N THR A 61 -8.22 40.61 -2.14
CA THR A 61 -7.04 41.30 -1.64
C THR A 61 -7.51 42.67 -1.21
N GLY A 62 -7.49 42.90 0.10
CA GLY A 62 -7.97 44.12 0.72
C GLY A 62 -7.33 45.33 0.06
N THR A 63 -8.17 46.32 -0.21
CA THR A 63 -7.77 47.71 -0.39
C THR A 63 -6.88 48.16 0.78
N GLY A 64 -5.69 48.66 0.44
CA GLY A 64 -4.83 49.48 1.30
C GLY A 64 -3.39 49.44 0.77
N GLY A 65 -2.72 50.52 0.39
CA GLY A 65 -3.02 51.94 0.38
C GLY A 65 -1.75 52.68 -0.10
N ALA A 66 -1.92 53.93 -0.57
CA ALA A 66 -0.95 55.03 -0.73
C ALA A 66 0.54 54.70 -1.03
N ASN A 67 0.99 55.03 -2.24
CA ASN A 67 1.70 56.29 -2.53
C ASN A 67 1.55 56.63 -4.03
#